data_AF-A0A1L8D9Q6-F1
#
_entry.id   AF-A0A1L8D9Q6-F1
#
_cell.length_a   1.000
_cell.length_b   1.000
_cell.length_c   1.000
_cell.angle_alpha   90.00
_cell.angle_beta   90.00
_cell.angle_gamma   90.00
#
_symmetry.space_group_name_H-M   'P 1'
#
loop_
_entity.id
_entity.type
_entity.pdbx_description
1 polymer ?
#
loop_
_entity_poly.entity_id
_entity_poly.type
_entity_poly.pdbx_seq_one_letter_code
_entity_poly.pdbx_strand_id
1 'polypeptide(L)'
;MMADAAEVTTEGSNDRVFKIKAGIFLSAVAGVSILAGFSRTIMSAKKTDPSVFENTKPANVALLEGGSRLAMRALGWGTLYSVVGVGAFCYGCWKLSGASNMDEFKLKVKEKFPLVPRNDPPRSRTDFDGLTDLLKYLSTWGKE
;
A
#
# COMPACT_ATOMS: atom_id res chain seq x y z
N MET A 1 -13.83 13.46 16.88
CA MET A 1 -14.41 12.99 15.61
C MET A 1 -13.28 12.52 14.71
N MET A 2 -12.87 11.27 14.88
CA MET A 2 -11.79 10.62 14.15
C MET A 2 -12.38 9.31 13.60
N ALA A 3 -12.13 9.08 12.31
CA ALA A 3 -12.18 7.78 11.63
C ALA A 3 -13.51 7.00 11.72
N ASP A 4 -14.48 7.43 10.91
CA ASP A 4 -15.47 6.53 10.33
C ASP A 4 -14.82 5.88 9.09
N ALA A 5 -14.00 4.87 9.34
CA ALA A 5 -13.47 4.00 8.31
C ALA A 5 -14.14 2.64 8.46
N ALA A 6 -14.83 2.25 7.40
CA ALA A 6 -15.40 0.93 7.15
C ALA A 6 -16.81 0.66 7.66
N GLU A 7 -17.81 1.22 6.96
CA GLU A 7 -19.07 0.50 6.77
C GLU A 7 -19.11 -0.10 5.35
N VAL A 8 -18.88 -1.41 5.27
CA VAL A 8 -19.33 -2.28 4.17
C VAL A 8 -19.89 -3.53 4.83
N THR A 9 -21.22 -3.50 4.91
CA THR A 9 -22.24 -4.57 4.85
C THR A 9 -21.95 -5.94 5.49
N THR A 10 -22.98 -6.36 6.22
CA THR A 10 -23.09 -7.47 7.15
C THR A 10 -23.41 -8.79 6.45
N GLU A 11 -22.48 -9.77 6.49
CA GLU A 11 -22.83 -11.19 6.68
C GLU A 11 -22.25 -11.67 8.04
N GLY A 12 -22.80 -11.04 9.08
CA GLY A 12 -23.10 -11.64 10.38
C GLY A 12 -22.03 -11.72 11.46
N SER A 13 -20.92 -12.43 11.23
CA SER A 13 -19.95 -12.71 12.31
C SER A 13 -18.56 -13.11 11.78
N ASN A 14 -18.48 -13.96 10.76
CA ASN A 14 -17.22 -14.46 10.23
C ASN A 14 -16.43 -13.39 9.45
N ASP A 15 -17.13 -12.49 8.73
CA ASP A 15 -16.52 -11.42 7.95
C ASP A 15 -15.82 -10.36 8.81
N ARG A 16 -16.37 -10.05 9.99
CA ARG A 16 -15.71 -9.09 10.90
C ARG A 16 -14.44 -9.69 11.48
N VAL A 17 -14.47 -10.97 11.84
CA VAL A 17 -13.29 -11.72 12.30
C VAL A 17 -12.26 -11.82 11.18
N PHE A 18 -12.68 -12.07 9.95
CA PHE A 18 -11.80 -12.09 8.77
C PHE A 18 -11.18 -10.71 8.50
N LYS A 19 -11.97 -9.64 8.50
CA LYS A 19 -11.48 -8.25 8.32
C LYS A 19 -10.49 -7.85 9.42
N ILE A 20 -10.73 -8.25 10.66
CA ILE A 20 -9.79 -8.01 11.78
C ILE A 20 -8.50 -8.81 11.57
N LYS A 21 -8.58 -10.10 11.23
CA LYS A 21 -7.40 -10.92 10.92
C LYS A 21 -6.60 -10.37 9.74
N ALA A 22 -7.29 -9.96 8.68
CA ALA A 22 -6.69 -9.33 7.51
C ALA A 22 -6.02 -7.99 7.86
N GLY A 23 -6.65 -7.16 8.70
CA GLY A 23 -6.09 -5.90 9.18
C GLY A 23 -4.83 -6.08 10.03
N ILE A 24 -4.83 -7.08 10.93
CA ILE A 24 -3.63 -7.44 11.72
C ILE A 24 -2.52 -7.94 10.79
N PHE A 25 -2.85 -8.80 9.83
CA PHE A 25 -1.87 -9.31 8.87
C PHE A 25 -1.27 -8.19 8.01
N LEU A 26 -2.12 -7.31 7.46
CA LEU A 26 -1.67 -6.21 6.60
C LEU A 26 -0.84 -5.19 7.37
N SER A 27 -1.23 -4.84 8.61
CA SER A 27 -0.45 -3.93 9.44
C SER A 27 0.90 -4.54 9.83
N ALA A 28 0.97 -5.85 10.09
CA ALA A 28 2.22 -6.54 10.35
C ALA A 28 3.15 -6.51 9.11
N VAL A 29 2.64 -6.89 7.93
CA VAL A 29 3.42 -6.86 6.68
C VAL A 29 3.86 -5.45 6.33
N ALA A 30 2.99 -4.45 6.49
CA ALA A 30 3.32 -3.05 6.28
C ALA A 30 4.40 -2.56 7.26
N GLY A 31 4.28 -2.91 8.55
CA GLY A 31 5.27 -2.58 9.56
C GLY A 31 6.64 -3.18 9.23
N VAL A 32 6.69 -4.47 8.88
CA VAL A 32 7.93 -5.14 8.45
C VAL A 32 8.51 -4.49 7.20
N SER A 33 7.67 -4.10 6.23
CA SER A 33 8.11 -3.45 5.00
C SER A 33 8.72 -2.06 5.24
N ILE A 34 8.12 -1.26 6.12
CA ILE A 34 8.66 0.05 6.51
C ILE A 34 10.00 -0.13 7.21
N LEU A 35 10.10 -1.05 8.18
CA LEU A 35 11.34 -1.32 8.90
C LEU A 35 12.45 -1.80 7.96
N ALA A 36 12.15 -2.74 7.06
CA ALA A 36 13.12 -3.25 6.09
C ALA A 36 13.55 -2.19 5.08
N GLY A 37 12.61 -1.43 4.52
CA GLY A 37 12.88 -0.39 3.53
C GLY A 37 13.67 0.79 4.12
N PHE A 38 13.29 1.25 5.31
CA PHE A 38 13.99 2.32 6.00
C PHE A 38 15.40 1.89 6.43
N SER A 39 15.55 0.67 6.98
CA SER A 39 16.86 0.12 7.36
C SER A 39 17.80 -0.01 6.16
N ARG A 40 17.28 -0.47 5.01
CA ARG A 40 18.05 -0.56 3.76
C ARG A 40 18.50 0.81 3.28
N THR A 41 17.65 1.82 3.41
CA THR A 41 17.97 3.21 3.03
C THR A 41 19.07 3.79 3.93
N ILE A 42 19.00 3.59 5.25
CA ILE A 42 20.04 4.02 6.20
C ILE A 42 21.39 3.33 5.90
N MET A 43 21.37 2.02 5.62
CA MET A 43 22.58 1.28 5.26
C MET A 43 23.17 1.74 3.92
N SER A 44 22.31 2.03 2.93
CA SER A 44 22.75 2.56 1.64
C SER A 44 23.39 3.94 1.81
N ALA A 45 22.75 4.83 2.57
CA ALA A 45 23.29 6.16 2.86
C ALA A 45 24.66 6.09 3.56
N LYS A 46 24.84 5.15 4.49
CA LYS A 46 26.13 4.88 5.14
C LYS A 46 27.22 4.41 4.18
N LYS A 47 26.88 3.63 3.15
CA LYS A 47 27.85 3.15 2.14
C LYS A 47 28.21 4.23 1.13
N THR A 48 27.26 5.08 0.76
CA THR A 48 27.48 6.15 -0.20
C THR A 48 28.37 7.25 0.35
N ASP A 49 28.18 7.65 1.62
CA ASP A 49 28.88 8.78 2.24
C ASP A 49 29.47 8.43 3.62
N PRO A 50 30.52 7.59 3.70
CA PRO A 50 31.14 7.22 4.97
C PRO A 50 31.83 8.40 5.67
N SER A 51 32.43 9.31 4.89
CA SER A 51 33.19 10.46 5.38
C SER A 51 32.31 11.47 6.13
N VAL A 52 31.02 11.56 5.83
CA VAL A 52 30.07 12.50 6.46
C VAL A 52 29.67 12.02 7.86
N PHE A 53 29.71 10.70 8.12
CA PHE A 53 29.51 10.13 9.44
C PHE A 53 30.80 10.15 10.29
N GLU A 54 31.95 9.87 9.68
CA GLU A 54 33.25 9.80 10.38
C GLU A 54 33.85 11.19 10.69
N ASN A 55 33.60 12.20 9.85
CA ASN A 55 34.12 13.57 10.04
C ASN A 55 33.15 14.51 10.79
N THR A 56 32.20 13.95 11.55
CA THR A 56 31.23 14.77 12.29
C THR A 56 31.90 15.47 13.49
N LYS A 57 32.58 16.58 13.23
CA LYS A 57 33.08 17.51 14.26
C LYS A 57 31.90 17.95 15.15
N PRO A 58 32.09 18.19 16.46
CA PRO A 58 30.98 18.50 17.38
C PRO A 58 30.13 19.71 16.94
N ALA A 59 30.72 20.68 16.23
CA ALA A 59 29.98 21.80 15.63
C ALA A 59 29.05 21.38 14.46
N ASN A 60 29.46 20.40 13.66
CA ASN A 60 28.62 19.84 12.59
C ASN A 60 27.53 18.93 13.15
N VAL A 61 27.77 18.26 14.28
CA VAL A 61 26.72 17.48 14.99
C VAL A 61 25.58 18.41 15.42
N ALA A 62 25.89 19.56 16.02
CA ALA A 62 24.87 20.52 16.46
C ALA A 62 24.03 21.08 15.29
N LEU A 63 24.66 21.33 14.13
CA LEU A 63 23.95 21.75 12.92
C LEU A 63 23.14 20.62 12.29
N LEU A 64 23.67 19.39 12.27
CA LEU A 64 22.95 18.20 11.80
C LEU A 64 21.76 17.88 12.71
N GLU A 65 21.89 18.11 14.02
CA GLU A 65 20.80 17.96 14.99
C GLU A 65 19.71 19.02 14.76
N GLY A 66 20.09 20.25 14.42
CA GLY A 66 19.15 21.29 13.99
C GLY A 66 18.43 20.96 12.67
N GLY A 67 19.18 20.49 11.67
CA GLY A 67 18.65 20.13 10.35
C GLY A 67 17.76 18.88 10.36
N SER A 68 18.15 17.85 11.12
CA SER A 68 17.36 16.63 11.31
C SER A 68 16.07 16.89 12.08
N ARG A 69 16.07 17.78 13.09
CA ARG A 69 14.84 18.22 13.77
C ARG A 69 13.89 18.94 12.83
N LEU A 70 14.41 19.75 11.91
CA LEU A 70 13.59 20.42 10.89
C LEU A 70 13.05 19.44 9.85
N ALA A 71 13.89 18.50 9.38
CA ALA A 71 13.51 17.47 8.43
C ALA A 71 12.48 16.49 9.00
N MET A 72 12.61 16.07 10.26
CA MET A 72 11.63 15.20 10.93
C MET A 72 10.26 15.87 11.05
N ARG A 73 10.23 17.19 11.30
CA ARG A 73 8.98 17.95 11.30
C ARG A 73 8.39 18.07 9.89
N ALA A 74 9.20 18.41 8.89
CA ALA A 74 8.75 18.49 7.50
C ALA A 74 8.21 17.13 7.00
N LEU A 75 8.89 16.03 7.32
CA LEU A 75 8.47 14.68 6.99
C LEU A 75 7.17 14.30 7.70
N GLY A 76 7.02 14.66 8.99
CA GLY A 76 5.81 14.41 9.76
C GLY A 76 4.59 15.16 9.22
N TRP A 77 4.72 16.45 8.90
CA TRP A 77 3.63 17.21 8.29
C TRP A 77 3.34 16.74 6.85
N GLY A 78 4.36 16.32 6.10
CA GLY A 78 4.22 15.76 4.77
C GLY A 78 3.48 14.43 4.73
N THR A 79 3.74 13.51 5.67
CA THR A 79 3.01 12.24 5.77
C THR A 79 1.56 12.48 6.20
N LEU A 80 1.33 13.38 7.16
CA LEU A 80 -0.03 13.77 7.56
C LEU A 80 -0.81 14.36 6.38
N TYR A 81 -0.24 15.31 5.65
CA TYR A 81 -0.88 15.88 4.47
C TYR A 81 -1.12 14.86 3.37
N SER A 82 -0.18 13.92 3.16
CA SER A 82 -0.36 12.86 2.16
C SER A 82 -1.49 11.91 2.53
N VAL A 83 -1.55 11.46 3.78
CA VAL A 83 -2.63 10.55 4.23
C VAL A 83 -3.98 11.25 4.20
N VAL A 84 -4.05 12.50 4.67
CA VAL A 84 -5.29 13.28 4.66
C VAL A 84 -5.69 13.67 3.24
N GLY A 85 -4.75 14.11 2.41
CA GLY A 85 -5.00 14.54 1.04
C GLY A 85 -5.43 13.39 0.13
N VAL A 86 -4.73 12.26 0.17
CA VAL A 86 -5.11 11.06 -0.59
C VAL A 86 -6.42 10.47 -0.05
N GLY A 87 -6.61 10.45 1.27
CA GLY A 87 -7.88 10.04 1.89
C GLY A 87 -9.06 10.92 1.45
N ALA A 88 -8.88 12.25 1.50
CA ALA A 88 -9.89 13.21 1.07
C ALA A 88 -10.13 13.16 -0.44
N PHE A 89 -9.10 12.93 -1.25
CA PHE A 89 -9.24 12.75 -2.69
C PHE A 89 -10.03 11.48 -3.02
N CYS A 90 -9.69 10.34 -2.41
CA CYS A 90 -10.44 9.10 -2.57
C CYS A 90 -11.89 9.25 -2.08
N TYR A 91 -12.12 9.97 -0.98
CA TYR A 91 -13.45 10.31 -0.50
C TYR A 91 -14.20 11.25 -1.46
N GLY A 92 -13.49 12.20 -2.07
CA GLY A 92 -14.04 13.07 -3.12
C GLY A 92 -14.47 12.28 -4.34
N CYS A 93 -13.66 11.33 -4.80
CA CYS A 93 -14.01 10.40 -5.87
C CYS A 93 -15.24 9.54 -5.49
N TRP A 94 -15.35 9.10 -4.24
CA TRP A 94 -16.55 8.43 -3.73
C TRP A 94 -17.77 9.34 -3.81
N LYS A 95 -17.67 10.58 -3.32
CA LYS A 95 -18.78 11.55 -3.32
C LYS A 95 -19.22 11.96 -4.71
N LEU A 96 -18.28 12.10 -5.66
CA LEU A 96 -18.58 12.42 -7.05
C LEU A 96 -19.16 11.23 -7.81
N SER A 97 -18.86 9.99 -7.40
CA SER A 97 -19.40 8.81 -8.05
C SER A 97 -20.88 8.54 -7.75
N GLY A 98 -21.48 9.22 -6.76
CA GLY A 98 -22.92 9.13 -6.46
C GLY A 98 -23.41 7.77 -5.96
N ALA A 99 -22.51 6.80 -5.76
CA ALA A 99 -22.81 5.48 -5.26
C ALA A 99 -22.87 5.51 -3.73
N SER A 100 -23.99 5.08 -3.16
CA SER A 100 -24.13 4.99 -1.70
C SER A 100 -23.46 3.74 -1.15
N ASN A 101 -23.13 2.78 -2.02
CA ASN A 101 -22.53 1.49 -1.65
C ASN A 101 -21.44 1.07 -2.64
N MET A 102 -20.45 0.31 -2.15
CA MET A 102 -19.35 -0.24 -2.96
C MET A 102 -19.83 -1.14 -4.10
N ASP A 103 -20.92 -1.87 -3.89
CA ASP A 103 -21.52 -2.71 -4.94
C ASP A 103 -22.13 -1.88 -6.07
N GLU A 104 -22.74 -0.76 -5.72
CA GLU A 104 -23.36 0.17 -6.65
C GLU A 104 -22.29 0.94 -7.45
N PHE A 105 -21.18 1.32 -6.79
CA PHE A 105 -20.00 1.86 -7.44
C PHE A 105 -19.44 0.86 -8.47
N LYS A 106 -19.24 -0.40 -8.07
CA LYS A 106 -18.73 -1.45 -8.94
C LYS A 106 -19.65 -1.70 -10.13
N LEU A 107 -20.96 -1.66 -9.94
CA LEU A 107 -21.94 -1.79 -11.02
C LEU A 107 -21.90 -0.59 -11.98
N LYS A 108 -21.89 0.65 -11.47
CA LYS A 108 -21.83 1.86 -12.31
C LYS A 108 -20.51 2.03 -13.03
N VAL A 109 -19.41 1.63 -12.40
CA VAL A 109 -18.08 1.55 -13.03
C VAL A 109 -18.11 0.48 -14.12
N LYS A 110 -18.60 -0.73 -13.84
CA LYS A 110 -18.75 -1.78 -14.87
C LYS A 110 -19.65 -1.35 -16.04
N GLU A 111 -20.64 -0.51 -15.80
CA GLU A 111 -21.55 0.01 -16.83
C GLU A 111 -20.88 1.09 -17.69
N LYS A 112 -20.03 1.94 -17.10
CA LYS A 112 -19.28 2.98 -17.82
C LYS A 112 -18.03 2.47 -18.55
N PHE A 113 -17.38 1.43 -18.03
CA PHE A 113 -16.21 0.84 -18.68
C PHE A 113 -16.67 -0.27 -19.64
N PRO A 114 -16.21 -0.29 -20.90
CA PRO A 114 -16.57 -1.33 -21.84
C PRO A 114 -16.21 -2.70 -21.26
N LEU A 115 -17.17 -3.61 -21.25
CA LEU A 115 -16.98 -4.96 -20.76
C LEU A 115 -15.86 -5.62 -21.58
N VAL A 116 -14.77 -5.98 -20.91
CA VAL A 116 -13.74 -6.81 -21.54
C VAL A 116 -14.40 -8.13 -21.93
N PRO A 117 -14.46 -8.48 -23.22
CA PRO A 117 -15.04 -9.75 -23.65
C PRO A 117 -14.26 -10.87 -22.96
N ARG A 118 -14.97 -11.68 -22.18
CA ARG A 118 -14.38 -12.88 -21.60
C ARG A 118 -14.09 -13.84 -22.75
N ASN A 119 -12.85 -14.29 -22.81
CA ASN A 119 -12.42 -15.29 -23.77
C ASN A 119 -12.95 -16.65 -23.31
N ASP A 120 -14.13 -17.02 -23.79
CA ASP A 120 -14.76 -18.34 -23.63
C ASP A 120 -14.65 -19.11 -24.97
N PRO A 121 -13.91 -20.23 -25.07
CA PRO A 121 -13.21 -20.95 -24.00
C PRO A 121 -11.86 -20.29 -23.62
N PRO A 122 -11.43 -20.39 -22.34
CA PRO A 122 -10.20 -19.78 -21.85
C PRO A 122 -8.97 -20.35 -22.57
N ARG A 123 -8.19 -19.47 -23.23
CA ARG A 123 -6.92 -19.82 -23.87
C ARG A 123 -5.81 -20.18 -22.87
N SER A 124 -5.98 -19.84 -21.59
CA SER A 124 -5.01 -20.07 -20.51
C SER A 124 -5.68 -20.71 -19.30
N ARG A 125 -4.99 -21.65 -18.64
CA ARG A 125 -5.43 -22.23 -17.36
C ARG A 125 -5.42 -21.15 -16.28
N THR A 126 -6.55 -20.92 -15.60
CA THR A 126 -6.67 -19.91 -14.52
C THR A 126 -6.83 -20.51 -13.13
N ASP A 127 -7.04 -21.83 -13.04
CA ASP A 127 -7.18 -22.55 -11.78
C ASP A 127 -5.84 -23.16 -11.38
N PHE A 128 -5.16 -22.49 -10.44
CA PHE A 128 -3.91 -22.94 -9.84
C PHE A 128 -4.11 -23.26 -8.37
N ASP A 129 -3.61 -24.41 -7.91
CA ASP A 129 -3.68 -24.82 -6.50
C ASP A 129 -2.78 -23.98 -5.58
N GLY A 130 -1.85 -23.20 -6.15
CA GLY A 130 -1.00 -22.29 -5.40
C GLY A 130 0.11 -21.69 -6.25
N LEU A 131 0.96 -20.88 -5.62
CA LEU A 131 2.07 -20.20 -6.29
C LEU A 131 3.03 -21.19 -6.97
N THR A 132 3.23 -22.37 -6.37
CA THR A 132 4.07 -23.43 -6.94
C THR A 132 3.49 -24.00 -8.23
N ASP A 133 2.17 -24.21 -8.29
CA ASP A 133 1.49 -24.71 -9.49
C ASP A 133 1.48 -23.64 -10.60
N LEU A 134 1.28 -22.36 -10.24
CA LEU A 134 1.41 -21.22 -11.14
C LEU A 134 2.83 -21.11 -11.73
N LEU A 135 3.87 -21.17 -10.89
CA LEU A 135 5.26 -21.07 -11.34
C LEU A 135 5.64 -22.24 -12.24
N LYS A 136 5.14 -23.44 -11.94
CA LYS A 136 5.32 -24.62 -12.78
C LYS A 136 4.68 -24.41 -14.16
N TYR A 137 3.44 -23.93 -14.20
CA TYR A 137 2.75 -23.60 -15.45
C TYR A 137 3.49 -22.53 -16.27
N LEU A 138 3.95 -21.44 -15.65
CA LEU A 138 4.72 -20.40 -16.34
C LEU A 138 6.05 -20.93 -16.90
N SER A 139 6.71 -21.84 -16.18
CA SER A 139 7.97 -22.43 -16.64
C SER A 139 7.82 -23.31 -17.89
N THR A 140 6.62 -23.86 -18.11
CA THR A 140 6.28 -24.70 -19.27
C THR A 140 5.67 -23.91 -20.43
N TRP A 141 5.11 -22.72 -20.17
CA TRP A 141 4.34 -21.97 -21.17
C TRP A 141 5.18 -21.32 -22.28
N GLY A 142 6.47 -21.07 -22.05
CA GLY A 142 7.40 -20.45 -23.01
C GLY A 142 8.42 -21.39 -23.65
N LYS A 143 8.17 -22.71 -23.63
CA LYS A 143 9.09 -23.75 -24.11
C LYS A 143 8.62 -24.47 -25.38
N GLU A 144 7.76 -23.81 -26.15
CA GLU A 144 7.27 -24.23 -27.47
C GLU A 144 7.76 -23.23 -28.53
#